data_AF-A0A0H2YCP9-F1
#
_entry.id   AF-A0A0H2YCP9-F1
#
_cell.length_a   1.000
_cell.length_b   1.000
_cell.length_c   1.000
_cell.angle_alpha   90.00
_cell.angle_beta   90.00
_cell.angle_gamma   90.00
#
_symmetry.space_group_name_H-M   'P 1'
#
loop_
_entity.id
_entity.type
_entity.pdbx_description
1 polymer ?
#
loop_
_entity_poly.entity_id
_entity_poly.type
_entity_poly.pdbx_seq_one_letter_code
_entity_poly.pdbx_strand_id
1 'polypeptide(L)'
;MKNTFDKARAAENTSREAIEYLERASGLSAVSTANFDGDMSFSSAFMLFTRLSLLITRRRPEIAVHCVLIHVMPHISEVKVSDISRVLVNQLVNPLILEGKIVQGRRVFSLMKQFLSWCAFQGLIDTSPLNDMSLNKVAGGAKPVPRERKLTDAEVWVFWNIWDYFNVCEGTKWAARLCLVAARRPDEVLRARKDEFNLQRDVWNQGTRNKSARQHALPLSPLMRKCVEELFEYGKGQPVACSVK
;
A
#
# COMPACT_ATOMS: atom_id res chain seq x y z
N MET A 1 -19.27 11.04 -5.76
CA MET A 1 -17.91 10.64 -6.22
C MET A 1 -17.08 10.31 -4.97
N LYS A 2 -16.39 9.17 -4.91
CA LYS A 2 -15.52 8.86 -3.75
C LYS A 2 -14.32 9.79 -3.79
N ASN A 3 -14.35 10.82 -2.96
CA ASN A 3 -13.26 11.77 -2.80
C ASN A 3 -12.76 11.71 -1.35
N THR A 4 -12.48 10.49 -0.92
CA THR A 4 -12.16 10.11 0.45
C THR A 4 -11.28 8.87 0.43
N PHE A 5 -10.59 8.63 1.55
CA PHE A 5 -9.70 7.50 1.72
C PHE A 5 -9.96 6.82 3.07
N ASP A 6 -9.56 5.56 3.19
CA ASP A 6 -9.68 4.79 4.43
C ASP A 6 -8.55 5.19 5.39
N LYS A 7 -8.86 6.07 6.35
CA LYS A 7 -7.89 6.61 7.31
C LYS A 7 -7.24 5.53 8.18
N ALA A 8 -8.04 4.58 8.66
CA ALA A 8 -7.54 3.50 9.52
C ALA A 8 -6.53 2.64 8.74
N ARG A 9 -6.86 2.30 7.49
CA ARG A 9 -5.94 1.58 6.62
C ARG A 9 -4.70 2.39 6.25
N ALA A 10 -4.83 3.71 6.07
CA ALA A 10 -3.69 4.56 5.78
C ALA A 10 -2.69 4.64 6.95
N ALA A 11 -3.20 4.73 8.18
CA ALA A 11 -2.39 4.72 9.40
C ALA A 11 -1.54 3.46 9.58
N GLU A 12 -2.00 2.32 9.06
CA GLU A 12 -1.24 1.07 9.11
C GLU A 12 -0.07 1.00 8.11
N ASN A 13 -0.04 1.86 7.09
CA ASN A 13 0.83 1.67 5.92
C ASN A 13 1.67 2.88 5.53
N THR A 14 1.38 4.04 6.11
CA THR A 14 2.00 5.32 5.73
C THR A 14 2.20 6.20 6.95
N SER A 15 3.05 7.21 6.80
CA SER A 15 3.33 8.15 7.90
C SER A 15 2.18 9.10 8.18
N ARG A 16 2.21 9.74 9.35
CA ARG A 16 1.20 10.71 9.78
C ARG A 16 1.08 11.87 8.79
N GLU A 17 2.20 12.33 8.26
CA GLU A 17 2.29 13.42 7.29
C GLU A 17 1.54 13.09 5.99
N ALA A 18 1.58 11.82 5.54
CA ALA A 18 0.84 11.40 4.34
C ALA A 18 -0.68 11.40 4.56
N ILE A 19 -1.11 11.08 5.78
CA ILE A 19 -2.53 11.11 6.16
C ILE A 19 -3.01 12.55 6.24
N GLU A 20 -2.27 13.41 6.94
CA GLU A 20 -2.56 14.85 7.04
C GLU A 20 -2.62 15.50 5.65
N TYR A 21 -1.70 15.13 4.75
CA TYR A 21 -1.72 15.61 3.36
C TYR A 21 -2.98 15.19 2.61
N LEU A 22 -3.39 13.91 2.73
CA LEU A 22 -4.60 13.41 2.11
C LEU A 22 -5.87 14.05 2.68
N GLU A 23 -5.91 14.33 3.99
CA GLU A 23 -7.01 15.06 4.61
C GLU A 23 -7.12 16.48 4.07
N ARG A 24 -5.97 17.18 3.96
CA ARG A 24 -5.91 18.51 3.35
C ARG A 24 -6.38 18.49 1.91
N ALA A 25 -5.91 17.53 1.12
CA ALA A 25 -6.36 17.35 -0.26
C ALA A 25 -7.87 17.10 -0.31
N SER A 26 -8.40 16.24 0.56
CA SER A 26 -9.83 15.93 0.65
C SER A 26 -10.69 17.12 1.09
N GLY A 27 -10.11 18.09 1.79
CA GLY A 27 -10.78 19.31 2.24
C GLY A 27 -10.78 20.46 1.22
N LEU A 28 -10.04 20.34 0.11
CA LEU A 28 -9.98 21.40 -0.90
C LEU A 28 -11.37 21.69 -1.49
N SER A 29 -11.72 22.98 -1.49
CA SER A 29 -12.98 23.52 -2.00
C SER A 29 -12.85 24.05 -3.43
N ALA A 30 -13.96 24.11 -4.17
CA ALA A 30 -13.97 24.58 -5.55
C ALA A 30 -13.38 26.00 -5.73
N VAL A 31 -13.58 26.89 -4.75
CA VAL A 31 -13.09 28.27 -4.78
C VAL A 31 -11.55 28.34 -4.68
N SER A 32 -10.93 27.44 -3.90
CA SER A 32 -9.46 27.37 -3.78
C SER A 32 -8.75 26.84 -5.03
N THR A 33 -9.50 26.24 -5.95
CA THR A 33 -9.01 25.67 -7.22
C THR A 33 -9.05 26.66 -8.38
N ALA A 34 -9.54 27.89 -8.22
CA ALA A 34 -9.84 28.77 -9.36
C ALA A 34 -8.60 29.33 -10.09
N ASN A 35 -7.41 29.28 -9.48
CA ASN A 35 -6.16 29.77 -10.08
C ASN A 35 -5.33 28.60 -10.63
N PHE A 36 -5.74 28.03 -11.76
CA PHE A 36 -4.90 27.13 -12.56
C PHE A 36 -4.14 28.00 -13.59
N ASP A 37 -2.92 28.40 -13.27
CA ASP A 37 -1.99 28.99 -14.25
C ASP A 37 -0.84 28.01 -14.57
N GLY A 38 -0.11 28.29 -15.65
CA GLY A 38 1.07 27.51 -16.07
C GLY A 38 2.32 27.72 -15.19
N ASP A 39 2.24 28.59 -14.18
CA ASP A 39 3.32 28.95 -13.26
C ASP A 39 3.22 28.21 -11.92
N MET A 40 2.22 27.35 -11.75
CA MET A 40 2.00 26.60 -10.52
C MET A 40 3.20 25.71 -10.15
N SER A 41 3.58 25.74 -8.86
CA SER A 41 4.63 24.87 -8.31
C SER A 41 4.18 23.40 -8.25
N PHE A 42 5.16 22.49 -8.21
CA PHE A 42 4.92 21.06 -8.07
C PHE A 42 4.06 20.74 -6.83
N SER A 43 4.33 21.36 -5.68
CA SER A 43 3.62 21.10 -4.42
C SER A 43 2.13 21.42 -4.54
N SER A 44 1.81 22.58 -5.12
CA SER A 44 0.44 23.04 -5.36
C SER A 44 -0.27 22.16 -6.39
N ALA A 45 0.39 21.89 -7.52
CA ALA A 45 -0.13 21.04 -8.58
C ALA A 45 -0.38 19.61 -8.11
N PHE A 46 0.52 19.05 -7.30
CA PHE A 46 0.40 17.70 -6.77
C PHE A 46 -0.74 17.59 -5.74
N MET A 47 -1.03 18.66 -4.99
CA MET A 47 -2.19 18.71 -4.09
C MET A 47 -3.49 18.61 -4.89
N LEU A 48 -3.59 19.37 -5.99
CA LEU A 48 -4.74 19.33 -6.89
C LEU A 48 -4.87 17.97 -7.59
N PHE A 49 -3.77 17.42 -8.09
CA PHE A 49 -3.73 16.07 -8.65
C PHE A 49 -4.20 15.02 -7.64
N THR A 50 -3.80 15.17 -6.37
CA THR A 50 -4.22 14.27 -5.30
C THR A 50 -5.74 14.31 -5.11
N ARG A 51 -6.31 15.52 -5.06
CA ARG A 51 -7.76 15.75 -4.90
C ARG A 51 -8.58 15.29 -6.11
N LEU A 52 -8.15 15.64 -7.31
CA LEU A 52 -8.92 15.48 -8.55
C LEU A 52 -8.64 14.16 -9.28
N SER A 53 -7.54 13.47 -8.94
CA SER A 53 -7.18 12.21 -9.58
C SER A 53 -6.92 11.09 -8.58
N LEU A 54 -5.96 11.24 -7.66
CA LEU A 54 -5.52 10.10 -6.84
C LEU A 54 -6.63 9.58 -5.92
N LEU A 55 -7.36 10.48 -5.23
CA LEU A 55 -8.46 10.11 -4.34
C LEU A 55 -9.64 9.43 -5.05
N ILE A 56 -9.78 9.64 -6.36
CA ILE A 56 -10.90 9.13 -7.16
C ILE A 56 -10.51 7.84 -7.88
N THR A 57 -9.31 7.80 -8.46
CA THR A 57 -8.87 6.72 -9.36
C THR A 57 -8.14 5.59 -8.64
N ARG A 58 -7.43 5.87 -7.54
CA ARG A 58 -6.61 4.87 -6.85
C ARG A 58 -7.36 4.24 -5.68
N ARG A 59 -7.27 2.92 -5.58
CA ARG A 59 -7.71 2.15 -4.39
C ARG A 59 -6.92 2.50 -3.13
N ARG A 60 -5.64 2.86 -3.29
CA ARG A 60 -4.69 3.14 -2.22
C ARG A 60 -3.92 4.44 -2.50
N PRO A 61 -4.57 5.61 -2.40
CA PRO A 61 -3.94 6.89 -2.67
C PRO A 61 -2.82 7.19 -1.65
N GLU A 62 -2.89 6.65 -0.44
CA GLU A 62 -1.91 6.85 0.64
C GLU A 62 -0.50 6.42 0.24
N ILE A 63 -0.36 5.28 -0.46
CA ILE A 63 0.96 4.79 -0.88
C ILE A 63 1.57 5.74 -1.92
N ALA A 64 0.72 6.31 -2.79
CA ALA A 64 1.15 7.24 -3.84
C ALA A 64 1.66 8.55 -3.22
N VAL A 65 0.85 9.14 -2.34
CA VAL A 65 1.20 10.38 -1.65
C VAL A 65 2.44 10.18 -0.79
N HIS A 66 2.49 9.14 0.04
CA HIS A 66 3.64 8.86 0.91
C HIS A 66 4.94 8.68 0.10
N CYS A 67 4.87 8.01 -1.06
CA CYS A 67 6.02 7.88 -1.96
C CYS A 67 6.52 9.23 -2.48
N VAL A 68 5.61 10.14 -2.85
CA VAL A 68 5.97 11.48 -3.35
C VAL A 68 6.51 12.36 -2.23
N LEU A 69 5.89 12.31 -1.04
CA LEU A 69 6.35 13.07 0.12
C LEU A 69 7.77 12.71 0.55
N ILE A 70 8.19 11.44 0.42
CA ILE A 70 9.54 11.02 0.79
C ILE A 70 10.55 11.30 -0.32
N HIS A 71 10.22 11.00 -1.57
CA HIS A 71 11.25 10.91 -2.64
C HIS A 71 11.22 12.02 -3.66
N VAL A 72 10.21 12.89 -3.64
CA VAL A 72 10.01 13.91 -4.67
C VAL A 72 9.83 15.28 -4.03
N MET A 73 8.88 15.40 -3.11
CA MET A 73 8.54 16.66 -2.43
C MET A 73 9.77 17.37 -1.82
N PRO A 74 10.72 16.67 -1.15
CA PRO A 74 11.87 17.35 -0.54
C PRO A 74 12.83 17.99 -1.55
N HIS A 75 12.74 17.63 -2.83
CA HIS A 75 13.68 18.06 -3.86
C HIS A 75 13.09 19.09 -4.82
N ILE A 76 11.79 19.01 -5.10
CA ILE A 76 11.18 19.80 -6.18
C ILE A 76 9.88 20.51 -5.79
N SER A 77 9.54 20.66 -4.49
CA SER A 77 8.26 21.24 -4.06
C SER A 77 7.93 22.59 -4.71
N GLU A 78 8.92 23.48 -4.81
CA GLU A 78 8.76 24.84 -5.33
C GLU A 78 9.08 24.97 -6.83
N VAL A 79 9.51 23.88 -7.48
CA VAL A 79 9.81 23.90 -8.92
C VAL A 79 8.50 24.05 -9.69
N LYS A 80 8.44 24.97 -10.66
CA LYS A 80 7.28 25.13 -11.54
C LYS A 80 7.06 23.87 -12.36
N VAL A 81 5.80 23.49 -12.59
CA VAL A 81 5.49 22.27 -13.35
C VAL A 81 6.06 22.32 -14.78
N SER A 82 6.06 23.50 -15.40
CA SER A 82 6.64 23.76 -16.72
C SER A 82 8.16 23.54 -16.80
N ASP A 83 8.87 23.72 -15.68
CA ASP A 83 10.33 23.51 -15.60
C ASP A 83 10.71 22.05 -15.29
N ILE A 84 9.74 21.18 -15.01
CA ILE A 84 10.01 19.77 -14.72
C ILE A 84 10.43 19.08 -16.01
N SER A 85 11.73 18.85 -16.15
CA SER A 85 12.30 18.16 -17.30
C SER A 85 12.46 16.65 -17.05
N ARG A 86 12.71 15.92 -18.14
CA ARG A 86 13.13 14.50 -18.07
C ARG A 86 14.39 14.31 -17.23
N VAL A 87 15.34 15.25 -17.31
CA VAL A 87 16.59 15.21 -16.55
C VAL A 87 16.29 15.30 -15.05
N LEU A 88 15.42 16.24 -14.65
CA LEU A 88 15.02 16.41 -13.26
C LEU A 88 14.38 15.14 -12.70
N VAL A 89 13.46 14.51 -13.44
CA VAL A 89 12.83 13.25 -12.99
C VAL A 89 13.87 12.13 -12.83
N ASN A 90 14.84 12.02 -13.74
CA ASN A 90 15.92 11.02 -13.61
C ASN A 90 16.83 11.33 -12.42
N GLN A 91 17.05 12.59 -12.05
CA GLN A 91 17.79 12.96 -10.84
C GLN A 91 17.08 12.50 -9.55
N LEU A 92 15.75 12.37 -9.56
CA LEU A 92 14.99 11.79 -8.44
C LEU A 92 15.04 10.26 -8.42
N VAL A 93 15.07 9.63 -9.59
CA VAL A 93 14.96 8.18 -9.74
C VAL A 93 16.31 7.47 -9.62
N ASN A 94 17.37 8.03 -10.20
CA ASN A 94 18.68 7.41 -10.27
C ASN A 94 19.32 7.13 -8.89
N PRO A 95 19.24 8.03 -7.88
CA PRO A 95 19.75 7.73 -6.55
C PRO A 95 19.14 6.45 -5.95
N LEU A 96 17.82 6.27 -6.09
CA LEU A 96 17.14 5.05 -5.63
C LEU A 96 17.63 3.80 -6.36
N ILE A 97 17.96 3.91 -7.64
CA ILE A 97 18.50 2.79 -8.43
C ILE A 97 19.93 2.46 -7.97
N LEU A 98 20.77 3.48 -7.75
CA LEU A 98 22.14 3.32 -7.26
C LEU A 98 22.18 2.67 -5.87
N GLU A 99 21.18 2.93 -5.03
CA GLU A 99 20.99 2.27 -3.72
C GLU A 99 20.36 0.87 -3.82
N GLY A 100 20.13 0.33 -5.01
CA GLY A 100 19.49 -0.97 -5.22
C GLY A 100 17.98 -0.99 -4.96
N LYS A 101 17.34 0.16 -4.69
CA LYS A 101 15.90 0.31 -4.44
C LYS A 101 15.10 0.38 -5.74
N ILE A 102 15.32 -0.57 -6.66
CA ILE A 102 14.77 -0.60 -8.02
C ILE A 102 13.24 -0.49 -8.03
N VAL A 103 12.54 -1.22 -7.14
CA VAL A 103 11.07 -1.17 -7.02
C VAL A 103 10.60 0.24 -6.70
N GLN A 104 11.31 0.94 -5.80
CA GLN A 104 10.94 2.27 -5.37
C GLN A 104 11.25 3.31 -6.45
N GLY A 105 12.41 3.23 -7.11
CA GLY A 105 12.72 4.10 -8.25
C GLY A 105 11.69 3.98 -9.38
N ARG A 106 11.27 2.75 -9.72
CA ARG A 106 10.19 2.51 -10.70
C ARG A 106 8.85 3.08 -10.24
N ARG A 107 8.54 3.03 -8.94
CA ARG A 107 7.32 3.62 -8.39
C ARG A 107 7.32 5.15 -8.50
N VAL A 108 8.43 5.80 -8.13
CA VAL A 108 8.61 7.26 -8.29
C VAL A 108 8.43 7.66 -9.74
N PHE A 109 9.11 6.99 -10.67
CA PHE A 109 8.97 7.24 -12.11
C PHE A 109 7.52 7.10 -12.59
N SER A 110 6.85 6.01 -12.20
CA SER A 110 5.45 5.77 -12.58
C SER A 110 4.49 6.83 -12.03
N LEU A 111 4.74 7.35 -10.83
CA LEU A 111 3.94 8.41 -10.22
C LEU A 111 4.17 9.75 -10.92
N MET A 112 5.43 10.10 -11.18
CA MET A 112 5.77 11.32 -11.92
C MET A 112 5.20 11.30 -13.34
N LYS A 113 5.25 10.16 -14.02
CA LYS A 113 4.62 9.99 -15.34
C LYS A 113 3.11 10.20 -15.26
N GLN A 114 2.43 9.59 -14.29
CA GLN A 114 0.99 9.79 -14.11
C GLN A 114 0.63 11.26 -13.82
N PHE A 115 1.39 11.90 -12.93
CA PHE A 115 1.22 13.30 -12.55
C PHE A 115 1.41 14.25 -13.75
N LEU A 116 2.54 14.15 -14.46
CA LEU A 116 2.83 15.04 -15.60
C LEU A 116 1.88 14.80 -16.79
N SER A 117 1.44 13.57 -17.02
CA SER A 117 0.38 13.30 -18.00
C SER A 117 -0.96 13.93 -17.59
N TRP A 118 -1.28 13.93 -16.29
CA TRP A 118 -2.47 14.63 -15.79
C TRP A 118 -2.32 16.16 -15.92
N CYS A 119 -1.15 16.73 -15.61
CA CYS A 119 -0.88 18.15 -15.83
C CYS A 119 -1.07 18.55 -17.30
N ALA A 120 -0.57 17.72 -18.23
CA ALA A 120 -0.78 17.95 -19.65
C ALA A 120 -2.27 17.93 -20.04
N PHE A 121 -3.02 16.95 -19.52
CA PHE A 121 -4.47 16.88 -19.72
C PHE A 121 -5.22 18.07 -19.14
N GLN A 122 -4.74 18.68 -18.05
CA GLN A 122 -5.33 19.89 -17.46
C GLN A 122 -4.89 21.19 -18.15
N GLY A 123 -3.94 21.13 -19.11
CA GLY A 123 -3.40 22.31 -19.78
C GLY A 123 -2.36 23.09 -18.96
N LEU A 124 -1.81 22.52 -17.89
CA LEU A 124 -0.71 23.14 -17.12
C LEU A 124 0.62 23.11 -17.86
N ILE A 125 0.78 22.14 -18.76
CA ILE A 125 1.90 21.98 -19.69
C ILE A 125 1.33 21.46 -21.01
N ASP A 126 1.96 21.76 -22.14
CA ASP A 126 1.45 21.27 -23.43
C ASP A 126 1.63 19.76 -23.58
N THR A 127 2.80 19.25 -23.15
CA THR A 127 3.14 17.83 -23.27
C THR A 127 3.94 17.34 -22.07
N SER A 128 3.70 16.08 -21.68
CA SER A 128 4.49 15.45 -20.61
C SER A 128 5.89 15.09 -21.13
N PRO A 129 6.98 15.49 -20.44
CA PRO A 129 8.36 15.17 -20.85
C PRO A 129 8.68 13.66 -20.76
N LEU A 130 7.81 12.89 -20.11
CA LEU A 130 7.92 11.44 -19.89
C LEU A 130 7.00 10.62 -20.81
N ASN A 131 6.28 11.23 -21.76
CA ASN A 131 5.23 10.55 -22.52
C ASN A 131 5.76 9.29 -23.25
N ASP A 132 6.88 9.44 -23.96
CA ASP A 132 7.51 8.37 -24.75
C ASP A 132 8.39 7.41 -23.93
N MET A 133 8.54 7.69 -22.63
CA MET A 133 9.40 6.87 -21.78
C MET A 133 8.62 5.69 -21.21
N SER A 134 9.02 4.47 -21.58
CA SER A 134 8.51 3.25 -20.98
C SER A 134 9.14 3.01 -19.61
N LEU A 135 8.35 2.49 -18.66
CA LEU A 135 8.85 2.00 -17.38
C LEU A 135 9.94 0.92 -17.55
N ASN A 136 9.94 0.22 -18.69
CA ASN A 136 10.97 -0.77 -19.02
C ASN A 136 12.34 -0.16 -19.34
N LYS A 137 12.46 1.17 -19.50
CA LYS A 137 13.76 1.84 -19.66
C LYS A 137 14.37 2.27 -18.31
N VAL A 138 13.56 2.30 -17.24
CA VAL A 138 14.03 2.64 -15.89
C VAL A 138 14.96 1.55 -15.37
N ALA A 139 16.08 1.95 -14.76
CA ALA A 139 17.12 1.05 -14.25
C ALA A 139 17.69 0.09 -15.31
N GLY A 140 17.86 0.56 -16.56
CA GLY A 140 18.37 -0.27 -17.65
C GLY A 140 17.48 -1.47 -18.01
N GLY A 141 16.20 -1.43 -17.62
CA GLY A 141 15.28 -2.55 -17.80
C GLY A 141 15.38 -3.65 -16.76
N ALA A 142 16.17 -3.44 -15.70
CA ALA A 142 16.20 -4.35 -14.55
C ALA A 142 14.79 -4.52 -13.98
N LYS A 143 14.32 -5.77 -13.98
CA LYS A 143 13.06 -6.16 -13.35
C LYS A 143 13.36 -6.61 -11.92
N PRO A 144 12.52 -6.25 -10.94
CA PRO A 144 12.60 -6.85 -9.62
C PRO A 144 12.52 -8.37 -9.76
N VAL A 145 13.57 -9.07 -9.33
CA VAL A 145 13.59 -10.54 -9.36
C VAL A 145 12.54 -11.03 -8.36
N PRO A 146 11.57 -11.88 -8.76
CA PRO A 146 10.67 -12.50 -7.82
C PRO A 146 11.46 -13.21 -6.72
N ARG A 147 11.02 -13.11 -5.47
CA ARG A 147 11.65 -13.89 -4.40
C ARG A 147 11.33 -15.36 -4.62
N GLU A 148 12.34 -16.15 -4.98
CA GLU A 148 12.18 -17.59 -5.27
C GLU A 148 12.25 -18.48 -4.03
N ARG A 149 12.81 -17.97 -2.92
CA ARG A 149 12.96 -18.73 -1.68
C ARG A 149 11.59 -19.18 -1.15
N LYS A 150 11.46 -20.48 -0.92
CA LYS A 150 10.36 -21.13 -0.21
C LYS A 150 10.89 -21.77 1.07
N LEU A 151 10.02 -21.96 2.05
CA LEU A 151 10.36 -22.76 3.22
C LEU A 151 10.46 -24.22 2.80
N THR A 152 11.55 -24.88 3.21
CA THR A 152 11.70 -26.34 3.14
C THR A 152 10.84 -27.01 4.21
N ASP A 153 10.57 -28.31 4.08
CA ASP A 153 9.79 -29.06 5.08
C ASP A 153 10.41 -28.99 6.48
N ALA A 154 11.75 -29.01 6.56
CA ALA A 154 12.48 -28.81 7.81
C ALA A 154 12.25 -27.41 8.40
N GLU A 155 12.29 -26.36 7.57
CA GLU A 155 12.00 -25.00 8.03
C GLU A 155 10.52 -24.81 8.40
N VAL A 156 9.58 -25.50 7.75
CA VAL A 156 8.16 -25.51 8.13
C VAL A 156 8.00 -26.15 9.52
N TRP A 157 8.69 -27.27 9.77
CA TRP A 157 8.70 -27.92 11.07
C TRP A 157 9.30 -27.01 12.15
N VAL A 158 10.44 -26.37 11.87
CA VAL A 158 11.05 -25.39 12.78
C VAL A 158 10.10 -24.24 13.04
N PHE A 159 9.53 -23.63 11.99
CA PHE A 159 8.58 -22.55 12.11
C PHE A 159 7.37 -22.94 12.96
N TRP A 160 6.86 -24.16 12.83
CA TRP A 160 5.69 -24.59 13.62
C TRP A 160 5.99 -24.65 15.12
N ASN A 161 7.16 -25.17 15.49
CA ASN A 161 7.52 -25.47 16.88
C ASN A 161 8.24 -24.32 17.60
N ILE A 162 8.95 -23.46 16.87
CA ILE A 162 9.81 -22.41 17.46
C ILE A 162 9.05 -21.51 18.44
N TRP A 163 7.78 -21.23 18.19
CA TRP A 163 6.94 -20.37 19.04
C TRP A 163 6.74 -20.90 20.46
N ASP A 164 6.90 -22.20 20.70
CA ASP A 164 6.77 -22.78 22.04
C ASP A 164 8.05 -22.60 22.89
N TYR A 165 9.17 -22.24 22.26
CA TYR A 165 10.48 -22.07 22.91
C TYR A 165 10.83 -20.61 23.23
N PHE A 166 10.05 -19.65 22.73
CA PHE A 166 10.27 -18.22 22.93
C PHE A 166 9.09 -17.59 23.66
N ASN A 167 9.37 -16.57 24.47
CA ASN A 167 8.33 -15.80 25.15
C ASN A 167 7.65 -14.83 24.17
N VAL A 168 6.72 -15.37 23.37
CA VAL A 168 5.90 -14.62 22.41
C VAL A 168 4.45 -14.66 22.88
N CYS A 169 3.68 -13.58 22.65
CA CYS A 169 2.28 -13.59 23.02
C CYS A 169 1.51 -14.67 22.24
N GLU A 170 0.58 -15.34 22.93
CA GLU A 170 -0.20 -16.45 22.36
C GLU A 170 -0.94 -16.04 21.08
N GLY A 171 -1.45 -14.80 21.01
CA GLY A 171 -2.06 -14.24 19.80
C GLY A 171 -1.13 -14.26 18.58
N THR A 172 0.11 -13.77 18.72
CA THR A 172 1.08 -13.77 17.61
C THR A 172 1.48 -15.19 17.21
N LYS A 173 1.71 -16.05 18.20
CA LYS A 173 2.05 -17.47 18.00
C LYS A 173 0.97 -18.20 17.17
N TRP A 174 -0.28 -18.14 17.60
CA TRP A 174 -1.36 -18.84 16.91
C TRP A 174 -1.75 -18.19 15.58
N ALA A 175 -1.64 -16.86 15.46
CA ALA A 175 -1.84 -16.19 14.18
C ALA A 175 -0.77 -16.57 13.15
N ALA A 176 0.49 -16.68 13.56
CA ALA A 176 1.58 -17.12 12.69
C ALA A 176 1.38 -18.57 12.21
N ARG A 177 0.99 -19.47 13.13
CA ARG A 177 0.61 -20.85 12.79
C ARG A 177 -0.56 -20.89 11.81
N LEU A 178 -1.62 -20.10 12.06
CA LEU A 178 -2.77 -20.02 11.15
C LEU A 178 -2.38 -19.51 9.75
N CYS A 179 -1.47 -18.54 9.65
CA CYS A 179 -0.93 -18.09 8.36
C CYS A 179 -0.27 -19.22 7.57
N LEU A 180 0.50 -20.07 8.25
CA LEU A 180 1.16 -21.22 7.64
C LEU A 180 0.13 -22.25 7.13
N VAL A 181 -0.78 -22.71 8.00
CA VAL A 181 -1.68 -23.82 7.65
C VAL A 181 -2.86 -23.41 6.76
N ALA A 182 -3.29 -22.15 6.80
CA ALA A 182 -4.33 -21.66 5.90
C ALA A 182 -3.76 -21.27 4.51
N ALA A 183 -2.43 -21.10 4.39
CA ALA A 183 -1.76 -20.59 3.20
C ALA A 183 -2.40 -19.29 2.66
N ARG A 184 -2.90 -18.45 3.57
CA ARG A 184 -3.53 -17.16 3.24
C ARG A 184 -2.55 -16.02 3.44
N ARG A 185 -2.86 -14.88 2.83
CA ARG A 185 -2.06 -13.67 3.07
C ARG A 185 -2.10 -13.34 4.57
N PRO A 186 -0.97 -12.96 5.18
CA PRO A 186 -0.95 -12.57 6.59
C PRO A 186 -2.02 -11.50 6.90
N ASP A 187 -2.15 -10.51 6.03
CA ASP A 187 -3.20 -9.48 6.10
C ASP A 187 -4.64 -10.00 6.13
N GLU A 188 -4.93 -11.14 5.49
CA GLU A 188 -6.26 -11.76 5.48
C GLU A 188 -6.51 -12.49 6.81
N VAL A 189 -5.49 -13.13 7.37
CA VAL A 189 -5.53 -13.84 8.66
C VAL A 189 -5.62 -12.87 9.83
N LEU A 190 -4.72 -11.89 9.87
CA LEU A 190 -4.62 -10.94 10.98
C LEU A 190 -5.83 -10.01 11.10
N ARG A 191 -6.56 -9.80 10.00
CA ARG A 191 -7.80 -8.99 9.97
C ARG A 191 -9.05 -9.86 9.86
N ALA A 192 -8.96 -11.17 10.05
CA ALA A 192 -10.14 -12.04 10.05
C ALA A 192 -11.03 -11.64 11.22
N ARG A 193 -12.34 -11.68 11.07
CA ARG A 193 -13.24 -11.45 12.22
C ARG A 193 -13.66 -12.78 12.81
N LYS A 194 -14.01 -12.79 14.11
CA LYS A 194 -14.56 -13.99 14.76
C LYS A 194 -15.81 -14.51 14.03
N ASP A 195 -16.66 -13.61 13.51
CA ASP A 195 -17.88 -13.94 12.77
C ASP A 195 -17.63 -14.55 11.38
N GLU A 196 -16.41 -14.45 10.85
CA GLU A 196 -16.03 -15.10 9.60
C GLU A 196 -15.86 -16.63 9.78
N PHE A 197 -15.63 -17.12 11.01
CA PHE A 197 -15.38 -18.54 11.28
C PHE A 197 -16.65 -19.26 11.74
N ASN A 198 -17.15 -20.18 10.91
CA ASN A 198 -18.19 -21.12 11.28
C ASN A 198 -17.56 -22.43 11.76
N LEU A 199 -17.29 -22.52 13.05
CA LEU A 199 -16.75 -23.71 13.71
C LEU A 199 -17.75 -24.87 13.83
N GLN A 200 -19.02 -24.70 13.45
CA GLN A 200 -19.96 -25.83 13.36
C GLN A 200 -19.89 -26.52 12.00
N ARG A 201 -19.51 -25.77 10.96
CA ARG A 201 -19.42 -26.26 9.59
C ARG A 201 -17.98 -26.46 9.10
N ASP A 202 -16.98 -26.17 9.93
CA ASP A 202 -15.57 -26.16 9.55
C ASP A 202 -15.30 -25.24 8.35
N VAL A 203 -15.81 -24.00 8.38
CA VAL A 203 -15.63 -23.06 7.27
C VAL A 203 -15.21 -21.68 7.75
N TRP A 204 -14.20 -21.10 7.10
CA TRP A 204 -13.85 -19.69 7.18
C TRP A 204 -14.38 -18.92 5.96
N ASN A 205 -15.36 -18.04 6.20
CA ASN A 205 -16.01 -17.20 5.20
C ASN A 205 -15.34 -15.83 5.12
N GLN A 206 -14.41 -15.65 4.19
CA GLN A 206 -13.60 -14.42 4.06
C GLN A 206 -14.35 -13.24 3.40
N GLY A 207 -15.60 -13.46 2.99
CA GLY A 207 -16.40 -12.48 2.27
C GLY A 207 -15.68 -11.92 1.05
N THR A 208 -15.84 -10.62 0.79
CA THR A 208 -15.25 -9.90 -0.35
C THR A 208 -13.96 -9.14 0.00
N ARG A 209 -13.37 -9.38 1.18
CA ARG A 209 -12.14 -8.69 1.63
C ARG A 209 -10.87 -9.12 0.86
N ASN A 210 -10.97 -10.13 -0.01
CA ASN A 210 -9.84 -10.59 -0.82
C ASN A 210 -9.47 -9.59 -1.94
N LYS A 211 -8.28 -9.80 -2.52
CA LYS A 211 -7.73 -8.95 -3.59
C LYS A 211 -8.69 -8.79 -4.78
N SER A 212 -9.48 -9.83 -5.08
CA SER A 212 -10.44 -9.90 -6.19
C SER A 212 -11.85 -9.37 -5.87
N ALA A 213 -12.14 -8.98 -4.62
CA ALA A 213 -13.47 -8.57 -4.16
C ALA A 213 -14.60 -9.60 -4.41
N ARG A 214 -14.27 -10.90 -4.46
CA ARG A 214 -15.24 -12.00 -4.68
C ARG A 214 -15.52 -12.72 -3.37
N GLN A 215 -16.69 -13.34 -3.21
CA GLN A 215 -16.92 -14.22 -2.06
C GLN A 215 -15.97 -15.42 -2.10
N HIS A 216 -15.38 -15.75 -0.95
CA HIS A 216 -14.50 -16.91 -0.83
C HIS A 216 -14.71 -17.57 0.53
N ALA A 217 -14.85 -18.89 0.52
CA ALA A 217 -14.97 -19.73 1.69
C ALA A 217 -13.85 -20.77 1.67
N LEU A 218 -13.23 -21.02 2.81
CA LEU A 218 -12.13 -21.96 2.98
C LEU A 218 -12.52 -23.01 4.03
N PRO A 219 -12.45 -24.32 3.71
CA PRO A 219 -12.62 -25.36 4.72
C PRO A 219 -11.53 -25.27 5.79
N LEU A 220 -11.90 -25.48 7.06
CA LEU A 220 -10.99 -25.52 8.18
C LEU A 220 -10.44 -26.94 8.33
N SER A 221 -9.14 -27.11 8.11
CA SER A 221 -8.46 -28.34 8.51
C SER A 221 -8.38 -28.45 10.04
N PRO A 222 -8.14 -29.64 10.62
CA PRO A 222 -7.99 -29.79 12.07
C PRO A 222 -6.92 -28.87 12.69
N LEU A 223 -5.81 -28.66 11.99
CA LEU A 223 -4.76 -27.74 12.44
C LEU A 223 -5.20 -26.27 12.37
N MET A 224 -5.95 -25.88 11.34
CA MET A 224 -6.51 -24.53 11.25
C MET A 224 -7.52 -24.29 12.37
N ARG A 225 -8.42 -25.24 12.60
CA ARG A 225 -9.41 -25.18 13.69
C ARG A 225 -8.72 -24.98 15.04
N LYS A 226 -7.68 -25.77 15.35
CA LYS A 226 -6.90 -25.60 16.58
C LYS A 226 -6.36 -24.17 16.71
N CYS A 227 -5.76 -23.64 15.65
CA CYS A 227 -5.23 -22.27 15.70
C CYS A 227 -6.34 -21.22 15.94
N VAL A 228 -7.52 -21.40 15.34
CA VAL A 228 -8.67 -20.49 15.51
C VAL A 228 -9.23 -20.56 16.93
N GLU A 229 -9.37 -21.77 17.49
CA GLU A 229 -9.87 -21.96 18.85
C GLU A 229 -8.96 -21.31 19.90
N GLU A 230 -7.64 -21.50 19.76
CA GLU A 230 -6.65 -20.87 20.64
C GLU A 230 -6.64 -19.33 20.50
N LEU A 231 -6.79 -18.81 19.28
CA LEU A 231 -6.95 -17.37 19.04
C LEU A 231 -8.25 -16.83 19.67
N PHE A 232 -9.33 -17.61 19.64
CA PHE A 232 -10.60 -17.22 20.24
C PHE A 232 -10.49 -17.16 21.76
N GLU A 233 -9.80 -18.12 22.37
CA GLU A 233 -9.55 -18.17 23.81
C GLU A 233 -8.66 -17.00 24.27
N TYR A 234 -7.54 -16.78 23.59
CA TYR A 234 -6.68 -15.61 23.84
C TYR A 234 -7.46 -14.28 23.75
N GLY A 235 -8.33 -14.17 22.75
CA GLY A 235 -9.16 -12.99 22.55
C GLY A 235 -10.30 -12.81 23.56
N LYS A 236 -10.57 -13.74 24.48
CA LYS A 236 -11.52 -13.55 25.59
C LYS A 236 -10.89 -12.77 26.74
N GLY A 237 -9.56 -12.84 26.90
CA GLY A 237 -8.82 -12.26 28.02
C GLY A 237 -8.26 -10.85 27.80
N GLN A 238 -8.57 -10.18 26.67
CA GLN A 238 -7.96 -8.89 26.33
C GLN A 238 -8.96 -7.74 26.11
N PRO A 239 -8.66 -6.53 26.62
CA PRO A 239 -9.34 -5.31 26.17
C PRO A 239 -8.83 -4.94 24.77
N VAL A 240 -9.64 -5.24 23.74
CA VAL A 240 -9.80 -4.61 22.41
C VAL A 240 -8.55 -4.43 21.50
N ALA A 241 -7.30 -4.60 21.95
CA ALA A 241 -6.11 -4.21 21.18
C ALA A 241 -5.43 -5.34 20.37
N CYS A 242 -5.48 -6.61 20.81
CA CYS A 242 -4.92 -7.74 20.02
C CYS A 242 -5.94 -8.82 19.65
N SER A 243 -7.24 -8.55 19.80
CA SER A 243 -8.24 -9.40 19.14
C SER A 243 -8.14 -9.15 17.64
N VAL A 244 -7.80 -10.21 16.90
CA VAL A 244 -8.09 -10.39 15.47
C VAL A 244 -9.45 -9.72 15.21
N LYS A 245 -9.38 -8.51 14.60
CA LYS A 245 -10.50 -7.55 14.55
C LYS A 245 -11.65 -8.14 13.77
#